data_AF-A0A6P2BQF6-F1
#
_entry.id   AF-A0A6P2BQF6-F1
#
_cell.length_a   1.000
_cell.length_b   1.000
_cell.length_c   1.000
_cell.angle_alpha   90.00
_cell.angle_beta   90.00
_cell.angle_gamma   90.00
#
_symmetry.space_group_name_H-M   'P 1'
#
loop_
_entity.id
_entity.type
_entity.pdbx_description
1 polymer ?
#
loop_
_entity_poly.entity_id
_entity_poly.type
_entity_poly.pdbx_seq_one_letter_code
_entity_poly.pdbx_strand_id
1 'polypeptide(L)'
;MANAVTENDVRAYFSAALNEYLEISVPKVAETAHQRYRYIPAEDYAQAMWLGILTKPIRFSDPWDKGDYALVKVRLWDEVRKVTAADDRFRRSVRAAEAGYATDDIAFYSTGLISLLLPVMVEADWDVGAAMQRASSGVDAAGVFIRANDPFSGAENYQVMLIDLKAAWRKLTEGQRRLLTAYYSCNQEDTDDGRWERDGLAASMGLTGNALRVRVFRAVQRLQDELGGADPWRR
;
A
#
# COMPACT_ATOMS: atom_id res chain seq x y z
N MET A 1 -35.30 8.88 -15.96
CA MET A 1 -35.33 10.32 -16.32
C MET A 1 -34.72 11.08 -15.17
N ALA A 2 -33.48 11.55 -15.32
CA ALA A 2 -32.80 12.36 -14.29
C ALA A 2 -33.27 13.80 -14.46
N ASN A 3 -33.92 14.37 -13.44
CA ASN A 3 -34.31 15.77 -13.43
C ASN A 3 -33.05 16.63 -13.49
N ALA A 4 -32.90 17.41 -14.56
CA ALA A 4 -31.89 18.45 -14.64
C ALA A 4 -32.25 19.51 -13.60
N VAL A 5 -31.51 19.54 -12.49
CA VAL A 5 -31.57 20.61 -11.50
C VAL A 5 -31.16 21.88 -12.23
N THR A 6 -32.08 22.82 -12.36
CA THR A 6 -31.79 24.09 -13.05
C THR A 6 -30.96 24.99 -12.14
N GLU A 7 -30.17 25.89 -12.73
CA GLU A 7 -29.31 26.84 -11.99
C GLU A 7 -30.09 27.70 -10.97
N ASN A 8 -31.40 27.89 -11.21
CA ASN A 8 -32.33 28.55 -10.29
C ASN A 8 -32.68 27.71 -9.05
N ASP A 9 -32.69 26.37 -9.14
CA ASP A 9 -33.00 25.49 -8.01
C ASP A 9 -31.85 25.44 -7.01
N VAL A 10 -30.60 25.55 -7.47
CA VAL A 10 -29.41 25.59 -6.58
C VAL A 10 -29.34 26.92 -5.81
N ARG A 11 -29.68 28.03 -6.46
CA ARG A 11 -29.76 29.35 -5.80
C ARG A 11 -30.85 29.44 -4.74
N ALA A 12 -31.85 28.54 -4.77
CA ALA A 12 -32.88 28.48 -3.74
C ALA A 12 -32.38 27.89 -2.41
N TYR A 13 -31.29 27.11 -2.41
CA TYR A 13 -30.75 26.46 -1.21
C TYR A 13 -29.74 27.31 -0.44
N PHE A 14 -29.15 28.33 -1.06
CA PHE A 14 -28.11 29.13 -0.43
C PHE A 14 -28.56 30.57 -0.27
N SER A 15 -28.48 31.06 0.96
CA SER A 15 -28.57 32.49 1.22
C SER A 15 -27.46 33.23 0.47
N ALA A 16 -27.72 34.48 0.07
CA ALA A 16 -26.73 35.32 -0.60
C ALA A 16 -25.42 35.42 0.22
N ALA A 17 -25.54 35.47 1.55
CA ALA A 17 -24.41 35.53 2.47
C ALA A 17 -23.57 34.24 2.46
N LEU A 18 -24.19 33.06 2.33
CA LEU A 18 -23.46 31.80 2.21
C LEU A 18 -22.71 31.70 0.88
N ASN A 19 -23.32 32.15 -0.22
CA ASN A 19 -22.64 32.17 -1.52
C ASN A 19 -21.39 33.04 -1.48
N GLU A 20 -21.51 34.27 -0.96
CA GLU A 20 -20.37 35.18 -0.80
C GLU A 20 -19.27 34.57 0.07
N TYR A 21 -19.64 33.91 1.16
CA TYR A 21 -18.69 33.20 2.02
C TYR A 21 -17.96 32.05 1.28
N LEU A 22 -18.68 31.25 0.50
CA LEU A 22 -18.12 30.11 -0.23
C LEU A 22 -17.19 30.58 -1.35
N GLU A 23 -17.57 31.63 -2.08
CA GLU A 23 -16.74 32.25 -3.13
C GLU A 23 -15.40 32.75 -2.59
N ILE A 24 -15.37 33.27 -1.35
CA ILE A 24 -14.13 33.71 -0.69
C ILE A 24 -13.35 32.52 -0.09
N SER A 25 -14.05 31.54 0.46
CA SER A 25 -13.44 30.46 1.26
C SER A 25 -12.87 29.34 0.39
N VAL A 26 -13.54 28.97 -0.70
CA VAL A 26 -13.12 27.88 -1.60
C VAL A 26 -11.72 28.13 -2.18
N PRO A 27 -11.40 29.28 -2.78
CA PRO A 27 -10.04 29.53 -3.29
C PRO A 27 -8.97 29.50 -2.19
N LYS A 28 -9.26 30.03 -1.00
CA LYS A 28 -8.32 30.02 0.14
C LYS A 28 -8.01 28.61 0.64
N VAL A 29 -9.05 27.78 0.76
CA VAL A 29 -8.91 26.37 1.18
C VAL A 29 -8.17 25.57 0.10
N ALA A 30 -8.47 25.82 -1.17
CA ALA A 30 -7.79 25.19 -2.31
C ALA A 30 -6.30 25.51 -2.35
N GLU A 31 -5.93 26.77 -2.16
CA GLU A 31 -4.53 27.19 -2.11
C GLU A 31 -3.79 26.56 -0.91
N THR A 32 -4.44 26.51 0.25
CA THR A 32 -3.89 25.84 1.44
C THR A 32 -3.70 24.34 1.20
N ALA A 33 -4.66 23.70 0.49
CA ALA A 33 -4.57 22.30 0.11
C ALA A 33 -3.42 22.06 -0.88
N HIS A 34 -3.27 22.90 -1.90
CA HIS A 34 -2.17 22.85 -2.86
C HIS A 34 -0.80 22.99 -2.17
N GLN A 35 -0.66 23.92 -1.22
CA GLN A 35 0.58 24.08 -0.46
C GLN A 35 0.95 22.81 0.33
N ARG A 36 -0.06 22.09 0.85
CA ARG A 36 0.10 20.81 1.53
C ARG A 36 0.32 19.63 0.57
N TYR A 37 -0.28 19.69 -0.61
CA TYR A 37 -0.35 18.63 -1.61
C TYR A 37 -0.02 19.21 -3.00
N ARG A 38 1.26 19.58 -3.19
CA ARG A 38 1.73 20.40 -4.33
C ARG A 38 1.55 19.80 -5.73
N TYR A 39 1.20 18.52 -5.79
CA TYR A 39 1.06 17.75 -7.02
C TYR A 39 -0.33 17.91 -7.66
N ILE A 40 -1.33 18.40 -6.92
CA ILE A 40 -2.65 18.74 -7.48
C ILE A 40 -2.74 20.26 -7.60
N PRO A 41 -3.07 20.80 -8.79
CA PRO A 41 -3.39 22.21 -8.96
C PRO A 41 -4.44 22.70 -7.97
N ALA A 42 -4.31 23.93 -7.47
CA ALA A 42 -5.32 24.54 -6.59
C ALA A 42 -6.71 24.56 -7.25
N GLU A 43 -6.76 24.72 -8.58
CA GLU A 43 -8.00 24.72 -9.36
C GLU A 43 -8.80 23.43 -9.24
N ASP A 44 -8.13 22.27 -9.24
CA ASP A 44 -8.79 20.97 -9.10
C ASP A 44 -9.42 20.79 -7.71
N TYR A 45 -8.74 21.28 -6.66
CA TYR A 45 -9.33 21.31 -5.31
C TYR A 45 -10.54 22.23 -5.24
N ALA A 46 -10.47 23.41 -5.87
CA ALA A 46 -11.61 24.33 -5.96
C ALA A 46 -12.79 23.70 -6.70
N GLN A 47 -12.53 23.06 -7.86
CA GLN A 47 -13.55 22.39 -8.65
C GLN A 47 -14.23 21.27 -7.87
N ALA A 48 -13.47 20.44 -7.15
CA ALA A 48 -14.05 19.38 -6.34
C ALA A 48 -14.88 19.88 -5.17
N MET A 49 -14.45 20.96 -4.50
CA MET A 49 -15.25 21.61 -3.48
C MET A 49 -16.58 22.14 -4.06
N TRP A 50 -16.54 22.82 -5.20
CA TRP A 50 -17.75 23.29 -5.89
C TRP A 50 -18.65 22.13 -6.30
N LEU A 51 -18.09 21.05 -6.83
CA LEU A 51 -18.86 19.86 -7.15
C LEU A 51 -19.52 19.28 -5.88
N GLY A 52 -18.81 19.22 -4.76
CA GLY A 52 -19.36 18.78 -3.48
C GLY A 52 -20.52 19.67 -2.98
N ILE A 53 -20.37 20.98 -3.12
CA ILE A 53 -21.38 21.99 -2.78
C ILE A 53 -22.64 21.80 -3.65
N LEU A 54 -22.47 21.69 -4.96
CA LEU A 54 -23.57 21.53 -5.92
C LEU A 54 -24.28 20.18 -5.80
N THR A 55 -23.54 19.12 -5.51
CA THR A 55 -24.11 17.76 -5.39
C THR A 55 -24.86 17.55 -4.08
N LYS A 56 -24.44 18.19 -2.99
CA LYS A 56 -25.04 18.04 -1.66
C LYS A 56 -25.16 19.38 -0.94
N PRO A 57 -26.01 20.31 -1.43
CA PRO A 57 -26.06 21.69 -0.93
C PRO A 57 -26.44 21.77 0.55
N ILE A 58 -27.36 20.90 1.01
CA ILE A 58 -27.81 20.79 2.40
C ILE A 58 -26.64 20.60 3.38
N ARG A 59 -25.56 19.93 2.97
CA ARG A 59 -24.37 19.71 3.85
C ARG A 59 -23.65 21.01 4.19
N PHE A 60 -23.86 22.07 3.42
CA PHE A 60 -23.24 23.38 3.58
C PHE A 60 -24.24 24.42 4.08
N SER A 61 -25.50 24.38 3.64
CA SER A 61 -26.55 25.29 4.12
C SER A 61 -26.96 25.01 5.57
N ASP A 62 -27.16 23.74 5.96
CA ASP A 62 -27.64 23.41 7.31
C ASP A 62 -26.69 23.90 8.43
N PRO A 63 -25.36 23.71 8.34
CA PRO A 63 -24.45 24.27 9.34
C PRO A 63 -24.41 25.79 9.31
N TRP A 64 -24.51 26.40 8.12
CA TRP A 64 -24.53 27.84 7.96
C TRP A 64 -25.74 28.48 8.65
N ASP A 65 -26.93 27.95 8.41
CA ASP A 65 -28.18 28.45 9.01
C ASP A 65 -28.19 28.28 10.53
N LYS A 66 -27.45 27.29 11.05
CA LYS A 66 -27.21 27.07 12.48
C LYS A 66 -26.09 27.94 13.07
N GLY A 67 -25.39 28.72 12.24
CA GLY A 67 -24.26 29.56 12.63
C GLY A 67 -22.96 28.79 12.91
N ASP A 68 -22.85 27.53 12.47
CA ASP A 68 -21.65 26.70 12.63
C ASP A 68 -20.71 26.81 11.42
N TYR A 69 -20.06 27.97 11.34
CA TYR A 69 -19.10 28.29 10.27
C TYR A 69 -17.88 27.36 10.27
N ALA A 70 -17.49 26.85 11.44
CA ALA A 70 -16.37 25.93 11.57
C ALA A 70 -16.69 24.60 10.86
N LEU A 71 -17.91 24.09 11.01
CA LEU A 71 -18.34 22.88 10.34
C LEU A 71 -18.41 23.05 8.81
N VAL A 72 -18.84 24.21 8.29
CA VAL A 72 -18.79 24.51 6.85
C VAL A 72 -17.36 24.35 6.32
N LYS A 73 -16.38 24.92 7.03
CA LYS A 73 -14.95 24.79 6.67
C LYS A 73 -14.48 23.34 6.74
N VAL A 74 -14.91 22.56 7.74
CA VAL A 74 -14.60 21.12 7.81
C VAL A 74 -15.16 20.37 6.61
N ARG A 75 -16.38 20.70 6.15
CA ARG A 75 -16.97 20.09 4.95
C ARG A 75 -16.20 20.39 3.68
N LEU A 76 -15.66 21.60 3.53
CA LEU A 76 -14.76 21.92 2.42
C LEU A 76 -13.50 21.02 2.44
N TRP A 77 -12.90 20.82 3.62
CA TRP A 77 -11.77 19.91 3.78
C TRP A 77 -12.14 18.43 3.55
N ASP A 78 -13.37 18.01 3.83
CA ASP A 78 -13.84 16.67 3.47
C ASP A 78 -13.84 16.46 1.95
N GLU A 79 -14.21 17.47 1.16
CA GLU A 79 -14.15 17.39 -0.31
C GLU A 79 -12.70 17.36 -0.82
N VAL A 80 -11.81 18.18 -0.25
CA VAL A 80 -10.36 18.11 -0.52
C VAL A 80 -9.82 16.69 -0.28
N ARG A 81 -10.16 16.06 0.85
CA ARG A 81 -9.68 14.70 1.18
C ARG A 81 -10.08 13.65 0.14
N LYS A 82 -11.25 13.79 -0.51
CA LYS A 82 -11.67 12.85 -1.55
C LYS A 82 -10.78 12.93 -2.78
N VAL A 83 -10.42 14.15 -3.19
CA VAL A 83 -9.49 14.38 -4.31
C VAL A 83 -8.11 13.86 -3.95
N THR A 84 -7.61 14.19 -2.76
CA THR A 84 -6.31 13.70 -2.29
C THR A 84 -6.26 12.17 -2.23
N ALA A 85 -7.33 11.50 -1.78
CA ALA A 85 -7.37 10.03 -1.69
C ALA A 85 -7.42 9.36 -3.07
N ALA A 86 -8.16 9.93 -4.02
CA ALA A 86 -8.20 9.44 -5.40
C ALA A 86 -6.84 9.62 -6.10
N ASP A 87 -6.17 10.73 -5.83
CA ASP A 87 -4.87 11.04 -6.43
C ASP A 87 -3.70 10.30 -5.76
N ASP A 88 -3.78 9.96 -4.46
CA ASP A 88 -2.77 9.13 -3.80
C ASP A 88 -2.60 7.75 -4.48
N ARG A 89 -3.66 7.24 -5.13
CA ARG A 89 -3.60 6.06 -6.00
C ARG A 89 -2.84 6.37 -7.29
N PHE A 90 -3.20 7.46 -7.97
CA PHE A 90 -2.55 7.89 -9.21
C PHE A 90 -1.05 8.19 -9.01
N ARG A 91 -0.70 8.85 -7.91
CA ARG A 91 0.69 9.11 -7.48
C ARG A 91 1.48 7.83 -7.27
N ARG A 92 0.88 6.80 -6.70
CA ARG A 92 1.54 5.50 -6.52
C ARG A 92 1.76 4.80 -7.86
N SER A 93 0.83 4.88 -8.80
CA SER A 93 1.02 4.33 -10.16
C SER A 93 2.07 5.10 -10.98
N VAL A 94 2.11 6.43 -10.87
CA VAL A 94 3.14 7.25 -11.54
C VAL A 94 4.52 6.96 -10.96
N ARG A 95 4.62 6.81 -9.63
CA ARG A 95 5.88 6.45 -8.97
C ARG A 95 6.35 5.04 -9.32
N ALA A 96 5.43 4.09 -9.52
CA ALA A 96 5.76 2.76 -10.02
C ALA A 96 6.31 2.84 -11.45
N ALA A 97 5.66 3.61 -12.32
CA ALA A 97 6.11 3.85 -13.69
C ALA A 97 7.48 4.57 -13.75
N GLU A 98 7.71 5.58 -12.90
CA GLU A 98 9.01 6.27 -12.79
C GLU A 98 10.12 5.37 -12.23
N ALA A 99 9.78 4.45 -11.33
CA ALA A 99 10.72 3.47 -10.77
C ALA A 99 10.99 2.28 -11.72
N GLY A 100 10.30 2.20 -12.86
CA GLY A 100 10.51 1.19 -13.89
C GLY A 100 9.83 -0.16 -13.63
N TYR A 101 8.85 -0.24 -12.72
CA TYR A 101 8.08 -1.47 -12.45
C TYR A 101 6.61 -1.28 -12.83
N ALA A 102 5.99 -2.33 -13.39
CA ALA A 102 4.55 -2.32 -13.63
C ALA A 102 3.83 -2.55 -12.30
N THR A 103 2.69 -1.89 -12.05
CA THR A 103 1.87 -2.18 -10.86
C THR A 103 1.39 -3.64 -10.82
N ASP A 104 1.40 -4.32 -11.96
CA ASP A 104 1.09 -5.74 -12.08
C ASP A 104 2.23 -6.63 -11.53
N ASP A 105 3.45 -6.12 -11.40
CA ASP A 105 4.60 -6.84 -10.80
C ASP A 105 4.37 -7.14 -9.31
N ILE A 106 3.54 -6.33 -8.63
CA ILE A 106 3.11 -6.56 -7.24
C ILE A 106 2.29 -7.86 -7.13
N ALA A 107 1.53 -8.22 -8.18
CA ALA A 107 0.75 -9.45 -8.19
C ALA A 107 1.66 -10.70 -8.26
N PHE A 108 2.89 -10.56 -8.76
CA PHE A 108 3.86 -11.66 -8.79
C PHE A 108 4.45 -11.94 -7.41
N TYR A 109 4.60 -10.94 -6.53
CA TYR A 109 5.21 -11.09 -5.21
C TYR A 109 4.19 -11.13 -4.06
N SER A 110 3.37 -12.18 -4.00
CA SER A 110 2.53 -12.40 -2.81
C SER A 110 3.36 -12.73 -1.57
N THR A 111 2.88 -12.39 -0.37
CA THR A 111 3.55 -12.79 0.89
C THR A 111 3.72 -14.31 1.00
N GLY A 112 2.81 -15.08 0.38
CA GLY A 112 2.91 -16.53 0.28
C GLY A 112 4.11 -16.97 -0.56
N LEU A 113 4.28 -16.39 -1.75
CA LEU A 113 5.44 -16.68 -2.61
C LEU A 113 6.76 -16.26 -1.93
N ILE A 114 6.80 -15.09 -1.30
CA ILE A 114 8.00 -14.64 -0.58
C ILE A 114 8.35 -15.61 0.55
N SER A 115 7.35 -16.07 1.31
CA SER A 115 7.56 -17.04 2.39
C SER A 115 8.10 -18.39 1.92
N LEU A 116 7.86 -18.71 0.64
CA LEU A 116 8.32 -19.92 -0.04
C LEU A 116 9.79 -19.82 -0.48
N LEU A 117 10.19 -18.63 -0.93
CA LEU A 117 11.56 -18.36 -1.39
C LEU A 117 12.55 -18.12 -0.24
N LEU A 118 12.06 -17.63 0.90
CA LEU A 118 12.90 -17.25 2.04
C LEU A 118 13.75 -18.40 2.63
N PRO A 119 13.23 -19.62 2.86
CA PRO A 119 14.04 -20.74 3.32
C PRO A 119 15.26 -20.99 2.43
N VAL A 120 15.06 -21.05 1.11
CA VAL A 120 16.12 -21.30 0.13
C VAL A 120 17.18 -20.22 0.17
N MET A 121 16.78 -18.94 0.28
CA MET A 121 17.71 -17.82 0.37
C MET A 121 18.48 -17.79 1.70
N VAL A 122 17.83 -18.17 2.81
CA VAL A 122 18.48 -18.24 4.12
C VAL A 122 19.51 -19.37 4.16
N GLU A 123 19.17 -20.56 3.67
CA GLU A 123 20.11 -21.68 3.56
C GLU A 123 21.27 -21.41 2.59
N ALA A 124 21.04 -20.57 1.58
CA ALA A 124 22.04 -20.12 0.64
C ALA A 124 22.87 -18.93 1.12
N ASP A 125 22.69 -18.48 2.37
CA ASP A 125 23.33 -17.28 2.92
C ASP A 125 23.20 -16.06 1.99
N TRP A 126 22.01 -15.91 1.40
CA TRP A 126 21.68 -14.86 0.44
C TRP A 126 22.55 -14.85 -0.83
N ASP A 127 23.21 -15.95 -1.18
CA ASP A 127 23.85 -16.16 -2.48
C ASP A 127 22.85 -16.71 -3.49
N VAL A 128 22.56 -15.92 -4.52
CA VAL A 128 21.60 -16.28 -5.58
C VAL A 128 22.09 -17.50 -6.37
N GLY A 129 23.39 -17.61 -6.64
CA GLY A 129 23.94 -18.75 -7.39
C GLY A 129 23.80 -20.05 -6.61
N ALA A 130 24.07 -20.01 -5.30
CA ALA A 130 23.90 -21.17 -4.43
C ALA A 130 22.41 -21.52 -4.21
N ALA A 131 21.52 -20.52 -4.15
CA ALA A 131 20.07 -20.73 -4.07
C ALA A 131 19.52 -21.39 -5.36
N MET A 132 19.99 -20.95 -6.53
CA MET A 132 19.62 -21.52 -7.83
C MET A 132 20.04 -23.00 -7.96
N GLN A 133 21.26 -23.33 -7.54
CA GLN A 133 21.74 -24.71 -7.57
C GLN A 133 20.87 -25.63 -6.71
N ARG A 134 20.53 -25.19 -5.49
CA ARG A 134 19.65 -25.96 -4.58
C ARG A 134 18.25 -26.18 -5.15
N ALA A 135 17.66 -25.14 -5.72
CA ALA A 135 16.34 -25.23 -6.34
C ALA A 135 16.34 -26.16 -7.58
N SER A 136 17.42 -26.15 -8.37
CA SER A 136 17.56 -27.04 -9.54
C SER A 136 17.75 -28.52 -9.19
N SER A 137 18.26 -28.84 -8.00
CA SER A 137 18.50 -30.22 -7.54
C SER A 137 17.25 -30.96 -7.03
N GLY A 138 16.05 -30.37 -7.15
CA GLY A 138 14.79 -31.07 -6.90
C GLY A 138 14.41 -31.24 -5.42
N VAL A 139 15.09 -30.57 -4.50
CA VAL A 139 14.74 -30.51 -3.07
C VAL A 139 13.80 -29.32 -2.85
N ASP A 140 12.71 -29.25 -3.61
CA ASP A 140 11.83 -28.11 -3.50
C ASP A 140 10.71 -28.39 -2.48
N ALA A 141 11.04 -28.16 -1.21
CA ALA A 141 10.07 -28.00 -0.11
C ALA A 141 9.19 -26.74 -0.30
N ALA A 142 9.50 -25.94 -1.32
CA ALA A 142 8.79 -24.72 -1.71
C ALA A 142 7.68 -24.97 -2.75
N GLY A 143 7.54 -26.12 -3.39
CA GLY A 143 6.45 -26.35 -4.36
C GLY A 143 6.47 -25.42 -5.60
N VAL A 144 7.58 -24.72 -5.86
CA VAL A 144 7.84 -23.93 -7.07
C VAL A 144 8.63 -24.82 -8.03
N PHE A 145 7.93 -25.67 -8.78
CA PHE A 145 8.58 -26.55 -9.75
C PHE A 145 9.27 -25.74 -10.87
N ILE A 146 10.59 -25.60 -10.78
CA ILE A 146 11.44 -25.10 -11.88
C ILE A 146 11.51 -26.19 -12.95
N ARG A 147 10.57 -26.22 -13.88
CA ARG A 147 10.65 -27.09 -15.06
C ARG A 147 11.54 -26.42 -16.10
N ALA A 148 12.58 -27.13 -16.52
CA ALA A 148 13.55 -26.65 -17.51
C ALA A 148 12.95 -26.34 -18.91
N ASN A 149 11.71 -26.74 -19.19
CA ASN A 149 11.09 -26.67 -20.51
C ASN A 149 9.89 -25.70 -20.61
N ASP A 150 9.69 -24.81 -19.63
CA ASP A 150 8.61 -23.81 -19.72
C ASP A 150 9.15 -22.42 -20.11
N PRO A 151 8.88 -21.92 -21.34
CA PRO A 151 9.42 -20.65 -21.83
C PRO A 151 8.96 -19.41 -21.07
N PHE A 152 7.86 -19.52 -20.29
CA PHE A 152 7.26 -18.41 -19.55
C PHE A 152 7.34 -18.58 -18.03
N SER A 153 7.84 -19.73 -17.54
CA SER A 153 7.84 -20.11 -16.12
C SER A 153 9.18 -20.68 -15.64
N GLY A 154 10.20 -20.69 -16.50
CA GLY A 154 11.47 -21.38 -16.30
C GLY A 154 12.43 -20.65 -15.36
N ALA A 155 13.54 -21.32 -15.04
CA ALA A 155 14.59 -20.93 -14.09
C ALA A 155 15.02 -19.46 -14.10
N GLU A 156 14.90 -18.77 -15.25
CA GLU A 156 15.20 -17.35 -15.40
C GLU A 156 14.27 -16.46 -14.56
N ASN A 157 12.96 -16.71 -14.57
CA ASN A 157 12.01 -15.94 -13.75
C ASN A 157 12.25 -16.18 -12.26
N TYR A 158 12.56 -17.41 -11.88
CA TYR A 158 12.92 -17.74 -10.51
C TYR A 158 14.22 -17.04 -10.09
N GLN A 159 15.24 -17.01 -10.96
CA GLN A 159 16.48 -16.29 -10.70
C GLN A 159 16.25 -14.79 -10.51
N VAL A 160 15.41 -14.17 -11.36
CA VAL A 160 15.02 -12.76 -11.22
C VAL A 160 14.34 -12.53 -9.86
N MET A 161 13.41 -13.41 -9.46
CA MET A 161 12.76 -13.33 -8.14
C MET A 161 13.75 -13.40 -6.98
N LEU A 162 14.77 -14.26 -7.06
CA LEU A 162 15.81 -14.35 -6.03
C LEU A 162 16.71 -13.10 -6.00
N ILE A 163 17.02 -12.52 -7.16
CA ILE A 163 17.79 -11.27 -7.27
C ILE A 163 17.01 -10.12 -6.63
N ASP A 164 15.73 -9.98 -6.98
CA ASP A 164 14.85 -8.94 -6.45
C ASP A 164 14.69 -9.09 -4.93
N LEU A 165 14.49 -10.33 -4.46
CA LEU A 165 14.38 -10.64 -3.03
C LEU A 165 15.65 -10.27 -2.27
N LYS A 166 16.84 -10.54 -2.83
CA LYS A 166 18.12 -10.12 -2.26
C LYS A 166 18.27 -8.59 -2.24
N ALA A 167 17.83 -7.90 -3.28
CA ALA A 167 17.87 -6.45 -3.33
C ALA A 167 16.95 -5.83 -2.27
N ALA A 168 15.72 -6.33 -2.12
CA ALA A 168 14.77 -5.90 -1.10
C ALA A 168 15.26 -6.21 0.32
N TRP A 169 15.86 -7.39 0.53
CA TRP A 169 16.46 -7.78 1.81
C TRP A 169 17.51 -6.79 2.29
N ARG A 170 18.35 -6.27 1.40
CA ARG A 170 19.38 -5.28 1.73
C ARG A 170 18.81 -3.96 2.26
N LYS A 171 17.55 -3.64 1.94
CA LYS A 171 16.86 -2.43 2.41
C LYS A 171 16.20 -2.61 3.78
N LEU A 172 16.01 -3.85 4.26
CA LEU A 172 15.46 -4.12 5.58
C LEU A 172 16.42 -3.68 6.70
N THR A 173 15.84 -3.33 7.85
CA THR A 173 16.62 -3.06 9.06
C THR A 173 17.36 -4.32 9.52
N GLU A 174 18.49 -4.15 10.21
CA GLU A 174 19.26 -5.28 10.72
C GLU A 174 18.45 -6.20 11.64
N GLY A 175 17.59 -5.63 12.48
CA GLY A 175 16.71 -6.41 13.35
C GLY A 175 15.70 -7.27 12.57
N GLN A 176 15.13 -6.75 11.48
CA GLN A 176 14.23 -7.52 10.61
C GLN A 176 14.97 -8.63 9.88
N ARG A 177 16.18 -8.36 9.39
CA ARG A 177 17.01 -9.38 8.72
C ARG A 177 17.37 -10.52 9.67
N ARG A 178 17.81 -10.21 10.89
CA ARG A 178 18.13 -11.23 11.90
C ARG A 178 16.89 -12.04 12.29
N LEU A 179 15.74 -11.39 12.46
CA LEU A 179 14.47 -12.05 12.76
C LEU A 179 14.10 -13.06 11.67
N LEU A 180 14.07 -12.62 10.40
CA LEU A 180 13.70 -13.48 9.27
C LEU A 180 14.70 -14.62 9.10
N THR A 181 16.00 -14.35 9.23
CA THR A 181 17.04 -15.39 9.16
C THR A 181 16.81 -16.45 10.24
N ALA A 182 16.72 -16.03 11.51
CA ALA A 182 16.51 -16.96 12.63
C ALA A 182 15.21 -17.75 12.50
N TYR A 183 14.13 -17.10 12.06
CA TYR A 183 12.84 -17.76 11.88
C TYR A 183 12.89 -18.83 10.79
N TYR A 184 13.37 -18.49 9.59
CA TYR A 184 13.40 -19.41 8.45
C TYR A 184 14.55 -20.43 8.49
N SER A 185 15.50 -20.29 9.42
CA SER A 185 16.47 -21.36 9.74
C SER A 185 15.89 -22.48 10.60
N CYS A 186 14.76 -22.25 11.28
CA CYS A 186 14.04 -23.30 12.00
C CYS A 186 13.18 -24.14 11.05
N ASN A 187 12.80 -25.35 11.47
CA ASN A 187 11.86 -26.16 10.72
C ASN A 187 10.52 -25.41 10.56
N GLN A 188 10.09 -25.20 9.30
CA GLN A 188 8.85 -24.51 8.94
C GLN A 188 7.65 -25.44 8.80
N GLU A 189 7.85 -26.75 8.85
CA GLU A 189 6.78 -27.72 8.75
C GLU A 189 5.82 -27.60 9.94
N ASP A 190 4.54 -27.91 9.71
CA ASP A 190 3.52 -27.90 10.76
C ASP A 190 3.50 -29.23 11.54
N THR A 191 4.69 -29.66 11.96
CA THR A 191 4.92 -30.82 12.82
C THR A 191 5.07 -30.40 14.29
N ASP A 192 4.98 -31.34 15.22
CA ASP A 192 5.21 -31.06 16.64
C ASP A 192 6.63 -30.53 16.89
N ASP A 193 7.62 -31.10 16.22
CA ASP A 193 9.02 -30.68 16.30
C ASP A 193 9.21 -29.25 15.74
N GLY A 194 8.62 -28.96 14.57
CA GLY A 194 8.67 -27.61 13.99
C GLY A 194 7.98 -26.55 14.85
N ARG A 195 6.85 -26.90 15.49
CA ARG A 195 6.18 -26.01 16.45
C ARG A 195 7.05 -25.76 17.68
N TRP A 196 7.66 -26.80 18.23
CA TRP A 196 8.55 -26.71 19.39
C TRP A 196 9.75 -25.79 19.13
N GLU A 197 10.41 -25.91 17.98
CA GLU A 197 11.53 -25.04 17.60
C GLU A 197 11.11 -23.57 17.50
N ARG A 198 9.96 -23.28 16.87
CA ARG A 198 9.45 -21.91 16.72
C ARG A 198 9.06 -21.29 18.06
N ASP A 199 8.49 -22.07 18.97
CA ASP A 199 8.17 -21.61 20.33
C ASP A 199 9.44 -21.39 21.17
N GLY A 200 10.46 -22.24 21.00
CA GLY A 200 11.79 -22.04 21.58
C GLY A 200 12.46 -20.74 21.10
N LEU A 201 12.39 -20.45 19.80
CA LEU A 201 12.86 -19.19 19.22
C LEU A 201 12.08 -17.98 19.75
N ALA A 202 10.76 -18.10 19.90
CA ALA A 202 9.95 -17.03 20.47
C ALA A 202 10.39 -16.74 21.92
N ALA A 203 10.58 -17.80 22.72
CA ALA A 203 11.03 -17.70 24.11
C ALA A 203 12.42 -17.06 24.21
N SER A 204 13.37 -17.42 23.34
CA SER A 204 14.72 -16.83 23.34
C SER A 204 14.72 -15.33 23.02
N MET A 205 13.68 -14.84 22.35
CA MET A 205 13.44 -13.42 22.07
C MET A 205 12.55 -12.72 23.11
N GLY A 206 12.11 -13.43 24.16
CA GLY A 206 11.17 -12.91 25.16
C GLY A 206 9.76 -12.66 24.61
N LEU A 207 9.35 -13.42 23.60
CA LEU A 207 8.06 -13.29 22.91
C LEU A 207 7.22 -14.56 23.08
N THR A 208 5.91 -14.42 22.87
CA THR A 208 5.03 -15.57 22.64
C THR A 208 5.13 -16.03 21.18
N GLY A 209 4.86 -17.31 20.90
CA GLY A 209 4.86 -17.82 19.53
C GLY A 209 3.95 -17.02 18.58
N ASN A 210 2.80 -16.54 19.09
CA ASN A 210 1.92 -15.67 18.31
C ASN A 210 2.53 -14.29 18.03
N ALA A 211 3.19 -13.67 19.02
CA ALA A 211 3.86 -12.39 18.84
C ALA A 211 5.03 -12.51 17.84
N LEU A 212 5.75 -13.63 17.86
CA LEU A 212 6.77 -13.95 16.87
C LEU A 212 6.17 -14.01 15.45
N ARG A 213 5.10 -14.79 15.24
CA ARG A 213 4.40 -14.90 13.94
C ARG A 213 3.96 -13.55 13.39
N VAL A 214 3.37 -12.68 14.24
CA VAL A 214 2.95 -11.34 13.81
C VAL A 214 4.13 -10.47 13.41
N ARG A 215 5.26 -10.54 14.15
CA ARG A 215 6.47 -9.79 13.81
C ARG A 215 7.09 -10.27 12.50
N VAL A 216 7.17 -11.59 12.31
CA VAL A 216 7.64 -12.20 11.05
C VAL A 216 6.76 -11.77 9.89
N PHE A 217 5.44 -11.89 10.02
CA PHE A 217 4.50 -11.46 8.99
C PHE A 217 4.68 -9.99 8.61
N ARG A 218 4.85 -9.09 9.59
CA ARG A 218 5.14 -7.66 9.32
C ARG A 218 6.49 -7.45 8.64
N ALA A 219 7.50 -8.24 8.97
CA ALA A 219 8.80 -8.18 8.31
C ALA A 219 8.71 -8.69 6.85
N VAL A 220 7.92 -9.73 6.58
CA VAL A 220 7.62 -10.21 5.23
C VAL A 220 6.79 -9.19 4.44
N GLN A 221 5.79 -8.55 5.04
CA GLN A 221 5.06 -7.45 4.40
C GLN A 221 5.98 -6.29 4.06
N ARG A 222 6.90 -5.94 4.96
CA ARG A 222 7.89 -4.90 4.65
C ARG A 222 8.79 -5.31 3.49
N LEU A 223 9.21 -6.57 3.43
CA LEU A 223 10.00 -7.10 2.33
C LEU A 223 9.22 -7.05 1.00
N GLN A 224 7.92 -7.36 1.04
CA GLN A 224 7.00 -7.19 -0.08
C GLN A 224 6.90 -5.72 -0.54
N ASP A 225 6.76 -4.78 0.39
CA ASP A 225 6.72 -3.34 0.08
C ASP A 225 8.03 -2.86 -0.57
N GLU A 226 9.16 -3.46 -0.21
CA GLU A 226 10.48 -3.15 -0.80
C GLU A 226 10.72 -3.81 -2.17
N LEU A 227 9.98 -4.88 -2.47
CA LEU A 227 9.97 -5.63 -3.74
C LEU A 227 9.05 -4.98 -4.78
N GLY A 228 7.77 -4.78 -4.44
CA GLY A 228 6.74 -4.29 -5.35
C GLY A 228 6.41 -2.81 -5.19
N GLY A 229 7.03 -2.11 -4.23
CA GLY A 229 6.53 -0.82 -3.79
C GLY A 229 5.24 -0.96 -2.96
N ALA A 230 4.75 0.16 -2.42
CA ALA A 230 3.51 0.15 -1.65
C ALA A 230 2.31 -0.20 -2.54
N ASP A 231 1.62 -1.30 -2.23
CA ASP A 231 0.41 -1.76 -2.93
C ASP A 231 -0.60 -0.60 -3.10
N PRO A 232 -0.95 -0.19 -4.34
CA PRO A 232 -1.87 0.92 -4.60
C PRO A 232 -3.33 0.62 -4.20
N TRP A 233 -3.63 -0.61 -3.79
CA TRP A 233 -4.97 -1.07 -3.39
C TRP A 233 -5.11 -1.33 -1.88
N ARG A 234 -4.01 -1.37 -1.12
CA ARG A 234 -4.08 -1.43 0.36
C ARG A 234 -4.38 -0.05 0.93
N ARG A 235 -5.51 0.04 1.66
CA ARG A 235 -5.94 1.22 2.44
C ARG A 235 -5.27 1.27 3.80
#